data_AF-A0A370U8T4-F1
#
_entry.id   AF-A0A370U8T4-F1
#
_cell.length_a   1.000
_cell.length_b   1.000
_cell.length_c   1.000
_cell.angle_alpha   90.00
_cell.angle_beta   90.00
_cell.angle_gamma   90.00
#
_symmetry.space_group_name_H-M   'P 1'
#
loop_
_entity.id
_entity.type
_entity.pdbx_description
1 polymer ?
#
loop_
_entity_poly.entity_id
_entity_poly.type
_entity_poly.pdbx_seq_one_letter_code
_entity_poly.pdbx_strand_id
1 'polypeptide(L)'
;MVFEKYYGLSGSETAEQLDDYSSLNLASVSKQFTAMGIVILKNKSLLEYDDEISKYIPSSIFTKESLFAISSIIPQVFLII
;
A
#
# COMPACT_ATOMS: atom_id res chain seq x y z
N MET A 1 -1.40 8.15 23.86
CA MET A 1 -0.45 7.04 23.75
C MET A 1 -0.14 6.55 25.17
N VAL A 2 -0.32 5.26 25.45
CA VAL A 2 -0.21 4.72 26.82
C VAL A 2 1.12 3.97 27.03
N PHE A 3 1.79 3.57 25.94
CA PHE A 3 3.08 2.93 25.94
C PHE A 3 3.82 3.21 24.63
N GLU A 4 5.12 3.51 24.72
CA GLU A 4 6.03 3.72 23.59
C GLU A 4 7.46 3.48 24.06
N LYS A 5 8.18 2.57 23.39
CA LYS A 5 9.59 2.26 23.61
C LYS A 5 10.19 1.69 22.33
N TYR A 6 11.47 1.98 22.11
CA TYR A 6 12.26 1.51 20.97
C TYR A 6 13.43 0.66 21.48
N TYR A 7 13.75 -0.40 20.75
CA TYR A 7 14.81 -1.34 21.15
C TYR A 7 15.55 -1.83 19.91
N GLY A 8 16.87 -1.96 20.02
CA GLY A 8 17.73 -2.46 18.94
C GLY A 8 18.37 -1.35 18.12
N LEU A 9 19.01 -1.75 17.01
CA LEU A 9 19.73 -0.87 16.10
C LEU A 9 18.99 -0.76 14.76
N SER A 10 19.10 0.39 14.10
CA SER A 10 18.42 0.69 12.83
C SER A 10 19.07 0.01 11.62
N GLY A 11 20.35 -0.33 11.71
CA GLY A 11 21.11 -0.97 10.64
C GLY A 11 22.27 -1.83 11.15
N SER A 12 22.79 -2.69 10.29
CA SER A 12 23.99 -3.49 10.56
C SER A 12 25.29 -2.72 10.35
N GLU A 13 25.26 -1.72 9.47
CA GLU A 13 26.43 -0.91 9.10
C GLU A 13 26.55 0.34 9.97
N THR A 14 25.42 1.00 10.23
CA THR A 14 25.29 2.13 11.15
C THR A 14 24.74 1.59 12.46
N ALA A 15 25.57 1.58 13.52
CA ALA A 15 25.17 1.15 14.86
C ALA A 15 24.27 2.20 15.56
N GLU A 16 23.38 2.83 14.81
CA GLU A 16 22.42 3.81 15.29
C GLU A 16 21.28 3.10 16.03
N GLN A 17 20.86 3.66 17.15
CA GLN A 17 19.75 3.11 17.92
C GLN A 17 18.43 3.43 17.22
N LEU A 18 17.46 2.53 17.35
CA LEU A 18 16.08 2.83 16.94
C LEU A 18 15.47 3.88 17.85
N ASP A 19 14.76 4.82 17.25
CA ASP A 19 14.05 5.92 17.89
C ASP A 19 12.71 6.17 17.16
N ASP A 20 12.02 7.25 17.56
CA ASP A 20 10.75 7.69 16.99
C ASP A 20 10.86 8.24 15.56
N TYR A 21 12.08 8.57 15.10
CA TYR A 21 12.36 9.05 13.74
C TYR A 21 12.79 7.93 12.78
N SER A 22 13.02 6.73 13.32
CA SER A 22 13.47 5.58 12.55
C SER A 22 12.39 5.06 11.59
N SER A 23 12.69 5.09 10.28
CA SER A 23 11.78 4.55 9.25
C SER A 23 11.99 3.05 9.04
N LEU A 24 10.92 2.27 9.16
CA LEU A 24 10.94 0.81 9.00
C LEU A 24 10.05 0.37 7.83
N ASN A 25 10.50 -0.66 7.10
CA ASN A 25 9.72 -1.25 6.01
C ASN A 25 8.60 -2.14 6.57
N LEU A 26 7.35 -1.68 6.49
CA LEU A 26 6.18 -2.40 7.00
C LEU A 26 5.63 -3.48 6.05
N ALA A 27 6.25 -3.66 4.88
CA ALA A 27 5.91 -4.68 3.88
C ALA A 27 4.39 -4.76 3.59
N SER A 28 3.74 -5.88 3.91
CA SER A 28 2.33 -6.11 3.57
C SER A 28 1.34 -5.18 4.26
N VAL A 29 1.72 -4.56 5.39
CA VAL A 29 0.87 -3.56 6.05
C VAL A 29 0.61 -2.36 5.12
N SER A 30 1.53 -2.05 4.20
CA SER A 30 1.37 -0.97 3.22
C SER A 30 0.15 -1.12 2.30
N LYS A 31 -0.38 -2.34 2.12
CA LYS A 31 -1.52 -2.59 1.22
C LYS A 31 -2.79 -1.88 1.68
N GLN A 32 -3.04 -1.81 2.98
CA GLN A 32 -4.22 -1.14 3.54
C GLN A 32 -4.23 0.36 3.19
N PHE A 33 -3.06 0.99 3.23
CA PHE A 33 -2.90 2.39 2.83
C PHE A 33 -3.14 2.59 1.34
N THR A 34 -2.69 1.67 0.49
CA THR A 34 -2.99 1.68 -0.95
C THR A 34 -4.51 1.56 -1.20
N ALA A 35 -5.19 0.64 -0.51
CA ALA A 35 -6.65 0.51 -0.62
C ALA A 35 -7.37 1.79 -0.17
N MET A 36 -6.91 2.44 0.91
CA MET A 36 -7.46 3.72 1.34
C MET A 36 -7.30 4.79 0.26
N GLY A 37 -6.15 4.84 -0.42
CA GLY A 37 -5.94 5.72 -1.58
C GLY A 37 -6.98 5.51 -2.68
N ILE A 38 -7.26 4.25 -3.02
CA ILE A 38 -8.29 3.90 -4.03
C ILE A 38 -9.68 4.36 -3.57
N VAL A 39 -10.06 4.14 -2.31
CA VAL A 39 -11.34 4.59 -1.75
C VAL A 39 -11.47 6.11 -1.79
N ILE A 40 -10.41 6.85 -1.43
CA ILE A 40 -10.41 8.32 -1.51
C ILE A 40 -10.65 8.80 -2.96
N LEU A 41 -10.00 8.18 -3.95
CA LEU A 41 -10.17 8.53 -5.36
C LEU A 41 -11.59 8.22 -5.85
N LYS A 42 -12.15 7.07 -5.44
CA LYS A 42 -13.54 6.73 -5.72
C LYS A 42 -14.52 7.73 -5.12
N ASN A 43 -14.32 8.13 -3.86
CA ASN A 43 -15.16 9.11 -3.18
C ASN A 43 -15.10 10.49 -3.84
N LYS A 44 -13.99 10.81 -4.52
CA LYS A 44 -13.83 12.02 -5.33
C LYS A 44 -14.36 11.88 -6.76
N SER A 45 -15.00 10.75 -7.10
CA SER A 45 -15.47 10.42 -8.46
C SER A 45 -14.36 10.48 -9.53
N LEU A 46 -13.10 10.24 -9.14
CA LEU A 46 -11.95 10.21 -10.05
C LEU A 46 -11.74 8.81 -10.65
N LEU A 47 -12.28 7.78 -10.01
CA LEU A 47 -12.33 6.42 -10.53
C LEU A 47 -13.59 5.68 -10.10
N GLU A 48 -13.97 4.66 -10.86
CA GLU A 48 -15.01 3.69 -10.53
C GLU A 48 -14.39 2.31 -10.26
N TYR A 49 -14.98 1.50 -9.38
CA TYR A 49 -14.41 0.18 -9.05
C TYR A 49 -14.45 -0.81 -10.21
N ASP A 50 -15.41 -0.63 -11.12
CA ASP A 50 -15.56 -1.49 -12.29
C ASP A 50 -14.77 -0.96 -13.50
N ASP A 51 -14.06 0.17 -13.36
CA ASP A 51 -13.16 0.62 -14.39
C ASP A 51 -12.01 -0.39 -14.57
N GLU A 52 -11.63 -0.61 -15.82
CA GLU A 52 -10.38 -1.29 -16.13
C GLU A 52 -9.18 -0.43 -15.70
N ILE A 53 -8.15 -1.08 -15.15
CA ILE A 53 -6.90 -0.40 -14.76
C ILE A 53 -6.24 0.30 -15.96
N SER A 54 -6.42 -0.24 -17.16
CA SER A 54 -5.92 0.29 -18.45
C SER A 54 -6.39 1.74 -18.73
N LYS A 55 -7.52 2.15 -18.15
CA LYS A 55 -8.06 3.52 -18.24
C LYS A 55 -7.17 4.54 -17.53
N TYR A 56 -6.48 4.13 -16.47
CA TYR A 56 -5.70 5.01 -15.59
C TYR A 56 -4.19 4.88 -15.78
N ILE A 57 -3.74 3.72 -16.26
CA ILE A 57 -2.33 3.40 -16.39
C ILE A 57 -2.10 2.78 -17.78
N PRO A 58 -1.05 3.20 -18.53
CA PRO A 58 -0.76 2.67 -19.86
C PRO A 58 -0.64 1.14 -19.88
N SER A 59 -1.29 0.51 -20.85
CA SER A 59 -1.22 -0.94 -21.06
C SER A 59 0.17 -1.45 -21.46
N SER A 60 1.09 -0.57 -21.86
CA SER A 60 2.49 -0.94 -22.13
C SER A 60 3.26 -1.39 -20.89
N ILE A 61 2.76 -1.07 -19.69
CA ILE A 61 3.37 -1.44 -18.40
C ILE A 61 2.81 -2.79 -17.89
N PHE A 62 1.72 -3.28 -18.50
CA PHE A 62 0.95 -4.42 -18.02
C PHE A 62 0.96 -5.58 -19.02
N THR A 63 1.06 -6.81 -18.52
CA THR A 63 0.77 -8.00 -19.33
C THR A 63 -0.75 -8.11 -19.51
N LYS A 64 -1.22 -8.69 -20.63
CA LYS A 64 -2.66 -8.83 -20.95
C LYS A 64 -3.48 -9.47 -19.82
N GLU A 65 -2.84 -10.28 -18.98
CA GLU A 65 -3.42 -10.94 -17.81
C GLU A 65 -3.67 -9.99 -16.64
N SER A 66 -3.10 -8.78 -16.61
CA SER A 66 -3.30 -7.79 -15.54
C SER A 66 -4.36 -6.72 -15.86
N LEU A 67 -5.10 -6.90 -16.96
CA LEU A 67 -6.25 -6.10 -17.35
C LEU A 67 -7.50 -6.53 -16.57
N PHE A 68 -7.45 -6.40 -15.24
CA PHE A 68 -8.60 -6.64 -14.37
C PHE A 68 -9.28 -5.32 -14.00
N ALA A 69 -10.54 -5.41 -13.57
CA ALA A 69 -11.23 -4.30 -12.92
C ALA A 69 -10.55 -3.93 -11.60
N ILE A 70 -10.65 -2.67 -11.19
CA ILE A 70 -10.10 -2.18 -9.90
C ILE A 70 -10.67 -2.99 -8.72
N SER A 71 -11.92 -3.44 -8.82
CA SER A 71 -12.60 -4.30 -7.84
C SER A 71 -11.89 -5.64 -7.59
N SER A 72 -11.12 -6.18 -8.53
CA SER A 72 -10.36 -7.44 -8.35
C SER A 72 -9.15 -7.30 -7.40
N ILE A 73 -8.69 -6.07 -7.16
CA ILE A 73 -7.53 -5.78 -6.29
C ILE A 73 -7.98 -5.58 -4.83
N ILE A 74 -9.18 -5.05 -4.60
CA ILE A 74 -9.69 -4.70 -3.27
C ILE A 74 -9.74 -5.91 -2.32
N PRO A 75 -10.23 -7.11 -2.72
CA PRO A 75 -10.29 -8.29 -1.84
C PRO A 75 -8.92 -8.78 -1.39
N GLN A 76 -7.87 -8.62 -2.21
CA GLN A 76 -6.51 -9.08 -1.91
C GLN A 76 -5.85 -8.27 -0.78
N VAL A 77 -6.41 -7.11 -0.44
CA VAL A 77 -5.92 -6.22 0.61
C VAL A 77 -6.55 -6.51 1.97
N PHE A 78 -7.75 -7.11 2.00
CA PHE A 78 -8.50 -7.35 3.23
C PHE A 78 -8.19 -8.70 3.91
N LEU A 79 -7.47 -9.62 3.26
CA LEU A 79 -7.24 -10.99 3.75
C LEU A 79 -6.00 -11.16 4.66
N ILE A 80 -5.56 -10.11 5.36
CA ILE A 80 -4.53 -10.26 6.40
C ILE A 80 -5.07 -9.62 7.68
N ILE A 81 -5.93 -10.38 8.36
CA ILE A 81 -6.20 -10.30 9.80
C ILE A 81 -6.08 -11.69 10.36
#